data_AF-A0A1H7KCK1-F1
#
_entry.id   AF-A0A1H7KCK1-F1
#
_cell.length_a   1.000
_cell.length_b   1.000
_cell.length_c   1.000
_cell.angle_alpha   90.00
_cell.angle_beta   90.00
_cell.angle_gamma   90.00
#
_symmetry.space_group_name_H-M   'P 1'
#
loop_
_entity.id
_entity.type
_entity.pdbx_description
1 polymer ?
#
loop_
_entity_poly.entity_id
_entity_poly.type
_entity_poly.pdbx_seq_one_letter_code
_entity_poly.pdbx_strand_id
1 'polypeptide(L)'
;MFFDDVKNRRSVRTFDGEGLTQEELKDLQAYSTSIVNPYNIPIEFVFLNKEDHDLSSPVLSGEKHYISAKVKKGENADVAYGYSFEELLMYAESKGIGSVWIGGTMPRDKFEAASNLQADEIMPCMSPIGYQADKMGVKEVLMRKGVKADTRFDFSELFFKGDLNTPLTQEEAKECGILLALEAVRLAPSAVNKQPWRVVVTESGVHFYEKKDRGYDNGTYDLQKVDLGIAMYHFENQCREEGKQLTFKLSDPGIAIPEKTEYIASYLF
;
A
#
# COMPACT_ATOMS: atom_id res chain seq x y z
N MET A 1 -11.41 -2.09 14.84
CA MET A 1 -10.00 -1.93 15.25
C MET A 1 -9.17 -2.09 13.99
N PHE A 2 -8.12 -1.28 13.77
CA PHE A 2 -7.37 -1.28 12.51
C PHE A 2 -6.96 -2.68 12.03
N PHE A 3 -6.43 -3.53 12.92
CA PHE A 3 -6.04 -4.90 12.56
C PHE A 3 -7.20 -5.76 12.02
N ASP A 4 -8.43 -5.53 12.47
CA ASP A 4 -9.60 -6.21 11.92
C ASP A 4 -9.89 -5.75 10.49
N ASP A 5 -9.76 -4.46 10.22
CA ASP A 5 -9.89 -3.91 8.87
C ASP A 5 -8.79 -4.48 7.96
N VAL A 6 -7.54 -4.61 8.45
CA VAL A 6 -6.44 -5.24 7.70
C VAL A 6 -6.74 -6.70 7.33
N LYS A 7 -7.32 -7.47 8.27
CA LYS A 7 -7.70 -8.88 8.02
C LYS A 7 -8.88 -9.01 7.06
N ASN A 8 -9.82 -8.07 7.12
CA ASN A 8 -11.06 -8.13 6.34
C ASN A 8 -10.90 -7.52 4.95
N ARG A 9 -9.99 -6.55 4.79
CA ARG A 9 -9.72 -5.89 3.51
C ARG A 9 -9.34 -6.93 2.47
N ARG A 10 -9.95 -6.77 1.31
CA ARG A 10 -9.62 -7.52 0.10
C ARG A 10 -9.53 -6.57 -1.08
N SER A 11 -8.79 -6.96 -2.10
CA SER A 11 -8.88 -6.29 -3.40
C SER A 11 -10.26 -6.56 -4.03
N VAL A 12 -11.07 -5.52 -4.13
CA VAL A 12 -12.43 -5.52 -4.69
C VAL A 12 -12.36 -5.10 -6.15
N ARG A 13 -12.88 -5.95 -7.04
CA ARG A 13 -12.90 -5.66 -8.49
C ARG A 13 -14.30 -5.63 -9.08
N THR A 14 -15.27 -6.17 -8.35
CA THR A 14 -16.70 -6.18 -8.70
C THR A 14 -17.45 -5.31 -7.70
N PHE A 15 -17.95 -4.18 -8.18
CA PHE A 15 -18.75 -3.21 -7.44
C PHE A 15 -20.23 -3.34 -7.83
N ASP A 16 -21.12 -2.86 -6.98
CA ASP A 16 -22.58 -2.97 -7.17
C ASP A 16 -23.15 -2.05 -8.27
N GLY A 17 -22.41 -1.01 -8.66
CA GLY A 17 -22.81 -0.06 -9.68
C GLY A 17 -23.46 1.22 -9.16
N GLU A 18 -23.74 1.33 -7.87
CA GLU A 18 -24.40 2.50 -7.27
C GLU A 18 -23.45 3.69 -7.15
N GLY A 19 -22.16 3.42 -6.94
CA GLY A 19 -21.16 4.45 -6.65
C GLY A 19 -21.29 4.96 -5.22
N LEU A 20 -20.50 6.00 -4.89
CA LEU A 20 -20.50 6.62 -3.57
C LEU A 20 -21.40 7.85 -3.56
N THR A 21 -21.94 8.15 -2.40
CA THR A 21 -22.68 9.39 -2.17
C THR A 21 -21.73 10.60 -2.19
N GLN A 22 -22.30 11.78 -2.41
CA GLN A 22 -21.54 13.04 -2.35
C GLN A 22 -21.00 13.35 -0.94
N GLU A 23 -21.65 12.83 0.10
CA GLU A 23 -21.19 12.99 1.49
C GLU A 23 -19.93 12.16 1.74
N GLU A 24 -19.92 10.89 1.33
CA GLU A 24 -18.75 10.01 1.44
C GLU A 24 -17.57 10.51 0.62
N LEU A 25 -17.81 10.99 -0.61
CA LEU A 25 -16.74 11.58 -1.43
C LEU A 25 -16.11 12.80 -0.73
N LYS A 26 -16.92 13.67 -0.13
CA LYS A 26 -16.44 14.83 0.63
C LYS A 26 -15.69 14.43 1.90
N ASP A 27 -16.15 13.39 2.59
CA ASP A 27 -15.48 12.83 3.77
C ASP A 27 -14.09 12.31 3.42
N LEU A 28 -13.98 11.49 2.36
CA LEU A 28 -12.69 11.00 1.87
C LEU A 28 -11.78 12.14 1.40
N GLN A 29 -12.31 13.12 0.68
CA GLN A 29 -11.56 14.30 0.26
C GLN A 29 -11.04 15.09 1.46
N ALA A 30 -11.88 15.37 2.45
CA ALA A 30 -11.47 16.08 3.66
C ALA A 30 -10.38 15.31 4.41
N TYR A 31 -10.55 14.00 4.60
CA TYR A 31 -9.55 13.15 5.24
C TYR A 31 -8.22 13.16 4.47
N SER A 32 -8.26 13.10 3.14
CA SER A 32 -7.06 13.10 2.29
C SER A 32 -6.16 14.32 2.51
N THR A 33 -6.73 15.47 2.87
CA THR A 33 -5.96 16.70 3.18
C THR A 33 -5.21 16.65 4.51
N SER A 34 -5.55 15.70 5.38
CA SER A 34 -4.91 15.52 6.69
C SER A 34 -3.75 14.53 6.68
N ILE A 35 -3.58 13.80 5.58
CA ILE A 35 -2.59 12.73 5.45
C ILE A 35 -1.18 13.33 5.38
N VAL A 36 -0.30 12.82 6.23
CA VAL A 36 1.14 13.11 6.24
C VAL A 36 1.89 11.79 6.27
N ASN A 37 2.92 11.66 5.42
CA ASN A 37 3.81 10.50 5.46
C ASN A 37 5.11 10.80 6.20
N PRO A 38 5.85 9.77 6.66
CA PRO A 38 7.06 9.94 7.44
C PRO A 38 8.18 10.72 6.73
N TYR A 39 8.14 10.77 5.40
CA TYR A 39 9.12 11.50 4.58
C TYR A 39 8.78 12.99 4.42
N ASN A 40 7.62 13.44 4.91
CA ASN A 40 7.10 14.80 4.70
C ASN A 40 7.02 15.20 3.21
N ILE A 41 6.78 14.23 2.32
CA ILE A 41 6.63 14.47 0.88
C ILE A 41 5.13 14.69 0.60
N PRO A 42 4.70 15.85 0.07
CA PRO A 42 3.29 16.09 -0.20
C PRO A 42 2.78 15.18 -1.33
N ILE A 43 1.59 14.61 -1.13
CA ILE A 43 0.86 13.79 -2.11
C ILE A 43 -0.42 14.52 -2.50
N GLU A 44 -0.67 14.68 -3.80
CA GLU A 44 -1.93 15.23 -4.30
C GLU A 44 -2.87 14.09 -4.66
N PHE A 45 -4.00 14.01 -3.97
CA PHE A 45 -5.08 13.07 -4.29
C PHE A 45 -6.07 13.70 -5.27
N VAL A 46 -6.41 12.95 -6.32
CA VAL A 46 -7.39 13.39 -7.32
C VAL A 46 -8.53 12.37 -7.37
N PHE A 47 -9.73 12.85 -7.03
CA PHE A 47 -10.97 12.09 -7.06
C PHE A 47 -11.61 12.25 -8.43
N LEU A 48 -11.87 11.13 -9.10
CA LEU A 48 -12.30 11.10 -10.49
C LEU A 48 -13.64 10.37 -10.62
N ASN A 49 -14.54 10.94 -11.41
CA ASN A 49 -15.74 10.25 -11.86
C ASN A 49 -15.43 9.49 -13.16
N LYS A 50 -15.95 8.28 -13.26
CA LYS A 50 -15.80 7.44 -14.45
C LYS A 50 -16.29 8.11 -15.73
N GLU A 51 -17.48 8.70 -15.67
CA GLU A 51 -18.21 9.20 -16.84
C GLU A 51 -17.61 10.50 -17.39
N ASP A 52 -17.00 11.33 -16.55
CA ASP A 52 -16.39 12.61 -16.94
C ASP A 52 -15.19 12.44 -17.90
N HIS A 53 -14.48 11.31 -17.79
CA HIS A 53 -13.23 11.06 -18.51
C HIS A 53 -13.20 9.71 -19.25
N ASP A 54 -14.34 9.00 -19.36
CA ASP A 54 -14.44 7.66 -19.95
C ASP A 54 -13.38 6.68 -19.39
N LEU A 55 -13.26 6.68 -18.06
CA LEU A 55 -12.30 5.85 -17.33
C LEU A 55 -12.79 4.41 -17.24
N SER A 56 -11.86 3.46 -17.31
CA SER A 56 -12.17 2.05 -17.14
C SER A 56 -10.89 1.26 -16.86
N SER A 57 -11.04 0.01 -16.44
CA SER A 57 -9.95 -0.97 -16.45
C SER A 57 -10.53 -2.34 -16.80
N PRO A 58 -9.83 -3.19 -17.59
CA PRO A 58 -10.36 -4.47 -18.07
C PRO A 58 -10.63 -5.50 -16.95
N VAL A 59 -10.11 -5.21 -15.76
CA VAL A 59 -10.20 -6.06 -14.55
C VAL A 59 -11.20 -5.53 -13.52
N LEU A 60 -12.02 -4.54 -13.88
CA LEU A 60 -13.05 -3.95 -13.03
C LEU A 60 -14.45 -4.10 -13.65
N SER A 61 -15.46 -4.09 -12.80
CA SER A 61 -16.86 -3.99 -13.19
C SER A 61 -17.68 -3.28 -12.13
N GLY A 62 -18.63 -2.43 -12.55
CA GLY A 62 -19.54 -1.71 -11.66
C GLY A 62 -18.93 -0.46 -11.00
N GLU A 63 -17.66 -0.15 -11.26
CA GLU A 63 -17.00 1.01 -10.69
C GLU A 63 -17.54 2.32 -11.27
N LYS A 64 -17.71 3.33 -10.41
CA LYS A 64 -18.21 4.68 -10.76
C LYS A 64 -17.22 5.79 -10.41
N HIS A 65 -16.42 5.59 -9.38
CA HIS A 65 -15.46 6.56 -8.87
C HIS A 65 -14.08 5.94 -8.75
N TYR A 66 -13.06 6.79 -8.89
CA TYR A 66 -11.66 6.44 -8.68
C TYR A 66 -10.99 7.46 -7.78
N ILE A 67 -9.97 7.00 -7.07
CA ILE A 67 -8.93 7.85 -6.51
C ILE A 67 -7.67 7.58 -7.30
N SER A 68 -7.04 8.65 -7.72
CA SER A 68 -5.65 8.65 -8.13
C SER A 68 -4.85 9.49 -7.16
N ALA A 69 -3.54 9.31 -7.17
CA ALA A 69 -2.64 10.20 -6.49
C ALA A 69 -1.48 10.54 -7.43
N LYS A 70 -0.83 11.67 -7.18
CA LYS A 70 0.41 12.03 -7.86
C LYS A 70 1.37 12.69 -6.88
N VAL A 71 2.66 12.56 -7.17
CA VAL A 71 3.74 13.07 -6.34
C VAL A 71 4.86 13.58 -7.24
N LYS A 72 5.57 14.62 -6.79
CA LYS A 72 6.78 15.07 -7.49
C LYS A 72 7.85 13.99 -7.50
N LYS A 73 8.55 13.87 -8.62
CA LYS A 73 9.74 13.03 -8.75
C LYS A 73 10.79 13.45 -7.73
N GLY A 74 11.35 12.48 -7.03
CA GLY A 74 12.35 12.73 -6.00
C GLY A 74 12.71 11.48 -5.24
N GLU A 75 13.72 11.62 -4.39
CA GLU A 75 14.11 10.56 -3.46
C GLU A 75 12.92 10.18 -2.56
N ASN A 76 12.69 8.88 -2.38
CA ASN A 76 11.59 8.32 -1.57
C ASN A 76 10.17 8.68 -2.02
N ALA A 77 9.98 9.30 -3.19
CA ALA A 77 8.65 9.67 -3.70
C ALA A 77 7.72 8.44 -3.80
N ASP A 78 8.23 7.31 -4.28
CA ASP A 78 7.46 6.06 -4.44
C ASP A 78 6.97 5.50 -3.09
N VAL A 79 7.84 5.54 -2.06
CA VAL A 79 7.51 5.04 -0.73
C VAL A 79 6.50 5.96 -0.04
N ALA A 80 6.71 7.28 -0.14
CA ALA A 80 5.77 8.27 0.37
C ALA A 80 4.39 8.15 -0.31
N TYR A 81 4.38 7.93 -1.63
CA TYR A 81 3.17 7.66 -2.40
C TYR A 81 2.42 6.43 -1.90
N GLY A 82 3.12 5.30 -1.76
CA GLY A 82 2.55 4.04 -1.28
C GLY A 82 1.94 4.18 0.11
N TYR A 83 2.67 4.82 1.02
CA TYR A 83 2.24 5.06 2.39
C TYR A 83 0.95 5.87 2.44
N SER A 84 0.95 7.06 1.82
CA SER A 84 -0.17 7.99 1.91
C SER A 84 -1.41 7.47 1.19
N PHE A 85 -1.23 6.78 0.05
CA PHE A 85 -2.38 6.26 -0.67
C PHE A 85 -3.00 5.06 0.07
N GLU A 86 -2.21 4.18 0.68
CA GLU A 86 -2.76 3.11 1.53
C GLU A 86 -3.49 3.68 2.75
N GLU A 87 -3.02 4.77 3.35
CA GLU A 87 -3.73 5.44 4.44
C GLU A 87 -5.14 5.85 4.04
N LEU A 88 -5.29 6.49 2.87
CA LEU A 88 -6.60 6.87 2.36
C LEU A 88 -7.48 5.66 2.04
N LEU A 89 -6.90 4.59 1.48
CA LEU A 89 -7.65 3.38 1.15
C LEU A 89 -8.09 2.59 2.39
N MET A 90 -7.28 2.57 3.44
CA MET A 90 -7.65 1.96 4.73
C MET A 90 -8.70 2.80 5.47
N TYR A 91 -8.66 4.12 5.33
CA TYR A 91 -9.75 4.97 5.79
C TYR A 91 -11.06 4.65 5.06
N ALA A 92 -11.02 4.49 3.74
CA ALA A 92 -12.18 4.04 2.96
C ALA A 92 -12.68 2.65 3.40
N GLU A 93 -11.78 1.69 3.62
CA GLU A 93 -12.13 0.35 4.13
C GLU A 93 -12.86 0.45 5.48
N SER A 94 -12.41 1.32 6.39
CA SER A 94 -13.07 1.53 7.69
C SER A 94 -14.52 2.07 7.58
N LYS A 95 -14.88 2.63 6.42
CA LYS A 95 -16.23 3.09 6.07
C LYS A 95 -17.02 2.05 5.25
N GLY A 96 -16.48 0.85 5.05
CA GLY A 96 -17.09 -0.20 4.24
C GLY A 96 -16.96 0.02 2.73
N ILE A 97 -16.06 0.91 2.30
CA ILE A 97 -15.83 1.23 0.89
C ILE A 97 -14.73 0.34 0.34
N GLY A 98 -15.06 -0.48 -0.66
CA GLY A 98 -14.12 -1.38 -1.29
C GLY A 98 -13.12 -0.66 -2.21
N SER A 99 -11.90 -1.19 -2.31
CA SER A 99 -10.83 -0.65 -3.13
C SER A 99 -9.94 -1.74 -3.75
N VAL A 100 -9.11 -1.35 -4.73
CA VAL A 100 -8.05 -2.20 -5.27
C VAL A 100 -6.95 -1.37 -5.91
N TRP A 101 -5.70 -1.68 -5.59
CA TRP A 101 -4.54 -1.12 -6.29
C TRP A 101 -4.49 -1.55 -7.77
N ILE A 102 -4.47 -0.58 -8.67
CA ILE A 102 -4.30 -0.77 -10.12
C ILE A 102 -3.12 0.05 -10.63
N GLY A 103 -2.02 -0.64 -10.98
CA GLY A 103 -0.89 -0.04 -11.71
C GLY A 103 -0.84 -0.53 -13.16
N GLY A 104 -0.73 -1.85 -13.36
CA GLY A 104 -0.44 -2.45 -14.68
C GLY A 104 -1.60 -2.58 -15.66
N THR A 105 -2.86 -2.42 -15.23
CA THR A 105 -4.06 -2.55 -16.10
C THR A 105 -4.84 -1.24 -16.20
N MET A 106 -4.26 -0.15 -15.73
CA MET A 106 -4.79 1.20 -15.89
C MET A 106 -4.50 1.68 -17.32
N PRO A 107 -5.49 2.19 -18.08
CA PRO A 107 -5.25 2.97 -19.29
C PRO A 107 -4.49 4.26 -18.94
N ARG A 108 -3.16 4.17 -18.89
CA ARG A 108 -2.25 5.18 -18.31
C ARG A 108 -2.55 6.59 -18.81
N ASP A 109 -2.54 6.80 -20.12
CA ASP A 109 -2.73 8.13 -20.72
C ASP A 109 -4.06 8.79 -20.31
N LYS A 110 -5.15 8.00 -20.19
CA LYS A 110 -6.46 8.55 -19.78
C LYS A 110 -6.44 9.01 -18.32
N PHE A 111 -5.86 8.22 -17.44
CA PHE A 111 -5.79 8.54 -16.02
C PHE A 111 -4.79 9.67 -15.73
N GLU A 112 -3.66 9.72 -16.43
CA GLU A 112 -2.70 10.82 -16.33
C GLU A 112 -3.30 12.13 -16.84
N ALA A 113 -4.07 12.09 -17.94
CA ALA A 113 -4.81 13.25 -18.45
C ALA A 113 -5.91 13.70 -17.48
N ALA A 114 -6.72 12.77 -16.95
CA ALA A 114 -7.78 13.08 -15.99
C ALA A 114 -7.24 13.65 -14.68
N SER A 115 -6.03 13.24 -14.27
CA SER A 115 -5.35 13.72 -13.06
C SER A 115 -4.53 14.99 -13.28
N ASN A 116 -4.50 15.50 -14.52
CA ASN A 116 -3.64 16.62 -14.94
C ASN A 116 -2.20 16.43 -14.47
N LEU A 117 -1.60 15.27 -14.81
CA LEU A 117 -0.24 14.93 -14.41
C LEU A 117 0.77 15.89 -15.03
N GLN A 118 1.67 16.44 -14.22
CA GLN A 118 2.73 17.32 -14.67
C GLN A 118 4.02 16.54 -15.00
N ALA A 119 4.90 17.16 -15.78
CA ALA A 119 6.13 16.51 -16.25
C ALA A 119 7.12 16.17 -15.11
N ASP A 120 7.11 16.92 -14.01
CA ASP A 120 7.91 16.68 -12.81
C ASP A 120 7.24 15.74 -11.80
N GLU A 121 6.10 15.12 -12.16
CA GLU A 121 5.32 14.24 -11.28
C GLU A 121 5.31 12.79 -11.78
N ILE A 122 4.95 11.88 -10.88
CA ILE A 122 4.63 10.48 -11.17
C ILE A 122 3.24 10.14 -10.64
N MET A 123 2.57 9.21 -11.33
CA MET A 123 1.32 8.58 -10.91
C MET A 123 1.44 7.06 -11.10
N PRO A 124 2.03 6.34 -10.13
CA PRO A 124 2.27 4.91 -10.25
C PRO A 124 0.97 4.09 -10.40
N CYS A 125 -0.06 4.44 -9.64
CA CYS A 125 -1.28 3.63 -9.47
C CYS A 125 -2.56 4.47 -9.41
N MET A 126 -3.71 3.82 -9.53
CA MET A 126 -5.02 4.33 -9.12
C MET A 126 -5.79 3.25 -8.36
N SER A 127 -6.89 3.62 -7.73
CA SER A 127 -7.86 2.67 -7.16
C SER A 127 -9.28 3.09 -7.51
N PRO A 128 -10.14 2.19 -8.02
CA PRO A 128 -11.58 2.41 -7.92
C PRO A 128 -12.01 2.44 -6.45
N ILE A 129 -13.10 3.15 -6.17
CA ILE A 129 -13.76 3.15 -4.86
C ILE A 129 -15.27 2.97 -5.05
N GLY A 130 -15.90 2.18 -4.18
CA GLY A 130 -17.33 1.92 -4.22
C GLY A 130 -17.74 0.75 -3.34
N TYR A 131 -19.05 0.49 -3.28
CA TYR A 131 -19.57 -0.65 -2.55
C TYR A 131 -19.31 -1.97 -3.28
N GLN A 132 -18.98 -2.99 -2.50
CA GLN A 132 -18.70 -4.32 -3.02
C GLN A 132 -20.00 -4.96 -3.50
N ALA A 133 -20.00 -5.59 -4.68
CA ALA A 133 -21.14 -6.38 -5.10
C ALA A 133 -21.32 -7.62 -4.20
N ASP A 134 -22.57 -8.08 -4.02
CA ASP A 134 -22.92 -9.29 -3.26
C ASP A 134 -22.14 -10.54 -3.70
N LYS A 135 -21.78 -10.61 -4.99
CA LYS A 135 -21.02 -11.72 -5.57
C LYS A 135 -19.86 -11.19 -6.38
N MET A 136 -18.69 -11.78 -6.16
CA MET A 136 -17.53 -11.56 -7.03
C MET A 136 -17.82 -12.00 -8.46
N GLY A 137 -17.40 -11.19 -9.43
CA GLY A 137 -17.42 -11.54 -10.84
C GLY A 137 -16.44 -12.67 -11.15
N VAL A 138 -16.73 -13.45 -12.19
CA VAL A 138 -15.90 -14.60 -12.60
C VAL A 138 -14.46 -14.18 -12.92
N LYS A 139 -14.26 -13.03 -13.57
CA LYS A 139 -12.93 -12.49 -13.87
C LYS A 139 -12.12 -12.20 -12.61
N GLU A 140 -12.76 -11.62 -11.58
CA GLU A 140 -12.13 -11.34 -10.28
C GLU A 140 -11.67 -12.64 -9.62
N VAL A 141 -12.54 -13.66 -9.56
CA VAL A 141 -12.21 -14.96 -8.98
C VAL A 141 -11.00 -15.60 -9.67
N LEU A 142 -10.99 -15.62 -11.01
CA LEU A 142 -9.87 -16.17 -11.79
C LEU A 142 -8.56 -15.39 -11.55
N MET A 143 -8.62 -14.06 -11.55
CA MET A 143 -7.46 -13.21 -11.34
C MET A 143 -6.86 -13.42 -9.94
N ARG A 144 -7.70 -13.43 -8.91
CA ARG A 144 -7.28 -13.64 -7.51
C ARG A 144 -6.58 -14.98 -7.34
N LYS A 145 -7.10 -16.04 -7.96
CA LYS A 145 -6.46 -17.36 -7.98
C LYS A 145 -5.11 -17.34 -8.71
N GLY A 146 -5.04 -16.67 -9.87
CA GLY A 146 -3.83 -16.60 -10.70
C GLY A 146 -2.66 -15.90 -10.00
N VAL A 147 -2.93 -14.80 -9.29
CA VAL A 147 -1.90 -14.05 -8.53
C VAL A 147 -1.77 -14.51 -7.08
N LYS A 148 -2.49 -15.57 -6.69
CA LYS A 148 -2.57 -16.07 -5.31
C LYS A 148 -2.85 -14.96 -4.29
N ALA A 149 -3.79 -14.07 -4.59
CA ALA A 149 -4.06 -12.82 -3.85
C ALA A 149 -4.31 -13.01 -2.34
N ASP A 150 -4.78 -14.20 -1.94
CA ASP A 150 -5.15 -14.55 -0.56
C ASP A 150 -4.06 -15.31 0.19
N THR A 151 -2.92 -15.55 -0.44
CA THR A 151 -1.77 -16.19 0.21
C THR A 151 -0.78 -15.16 0.67
N ARG A 152 -0.06 -15.45 1.75
CA ARG A 152 1.08 -14.68 2.24
C ARG A 152 2.25 -15.62 2.48
N PHE A 153 3.46 -15.08 2.36
CA PHE A 153 4.65 -15.78 2.84
C PHE A 153 4.53 -16.06 4.33
N ASP A 154 5.28 -17.07 4.78
CA ASP A 154 5.37 -17.37 6.19
C ASP A 154 6.06 -16.22 6.92
N PHE A 155 5.72 -16.03 8.20
CA PHE A 155 6.25 -14.94 9.03
C PHE A 155 7.79 -14.89 9.00
N SER A 156 8.43 -16.06 9.08
CA SER A 156 9.88 -16.25 9.06
C SER A 156 10.57 -15.95 7.71
N GLU A 157 9.81 -15.82 6.61
CA GLU A 157 10.36 -15.47 5.30
C GLU A 157 10.46 -13.94 5.08
N LEU A 158 9.77 -13.18 5.91
CA LEU A 158 9.61 -11.73 5.80
C LEU A 158 10.29 -10.97 6.93
N PHE A 159 10.37 -11.57 8.12
CA PHE A 159 10.81 -10.90 9.34
C PHE A 159 12.01 -11.61 9.96
N PHE A 160 13.01 -10.82 10.35
CA PHE A 160 14.32 -11.31 10.77
C PHE A 160 14.81 -10.59 12.02
N LYS A 161 15.76 -11.20 12.74
CA LYS A 161 16.35 -10.70 13.98
C LYS A 161 17.82 -10.39 13.77
N GLY A 162 18.23 -9.15 13.97
CA GLY A 162 19.62 -8.70 13.92
C GLY A 162 20.22 -8.58 12.51
N ASP A 163 19.93 -9.52 11.63
CA ASP A 163 20.38 -9.55 10.23
C ASP A 163 19.28 -10.07 9.29
N LEU A 164 19.57 -10.24 7.99
CA LEU A 164 18.63 -10.75 6.98
C LEU A 164 18.68 -12.28 6.80
N ASN A 165 19.39 -13.01 7.65
CA ASN A 165 19.59 -14.46 7.56
C ASN A 165 18.98 -15.23 8.74
N THR A 166 18.67 -14.53 9.83
CA THR A 166 18.15 -15.12 11.07
C THR A 166 16.66 -14.82 11.19
N PRO A 167 15.75 -15.77 10.93
CA PRO A 167 14.32 -15.52 11.04
C PRO A 167 13.90 -15.11 12.45
N LEU A 168 13.01 -14.13 12.55
CA LEU A 168 12.37 -13.73 13.79
C LEU A 168 11.21 -14.68 14.11
N THR A 169 11.09 -15.15 15.35
CA THR A 169 9.92 -15.93 15.77
C THR A 169 8.75 -15.02 16.17
N GLN A 170 7.52 -15.55 16.15
CA GLN A 170 6.36 -14.80 16.62
C GLN A 170 6.43 -14.53 18.13
N GLU A 171 7.04 -15.44 18.91
CA GLU A 171 7.29 -15.25 20.33
C GLU A 171 8.23 -14.07 20.59
N GLU A 172 9.33 -13.97 19.84
CA GLU A 172 10.27 -12.84 19.93
C GLU A 172 9.60 -11.52 19.53
N ALA A 173 8.83 -11.51 18.43
CA ALA A 173 8.06 -10.34 18.03
C ALA A 173 7.02 -9.91 19.08
N LYS A 174 6.43 -10.88 19.79
CA LYS A 174 5.47 -10.66 20.88
C LYS A 174 6.16 -10.09 22.12
N GLU A 175 7.35 -10.57 22.46
CA GLU A 175 8.16 -10.03 23.57
C GLU A 175 8.57 -8.58 23.31
N CYS A 176 8.91 -8.24 22.06
CA CYS A 176 9.12 -6.84 21.63
C CYS A 176 7.81 -6.02 21.53
N GLY A 177 6.66 -6.66 21.72
CA GLY A 177 5.34 -6.04 21.63
C GLY A 177 4.87 -5.70 20.21
N ILE A 178 5.62 -6.00 19.15
CA ILE A 178 5.34 -5.57 17.77
C ILE A 178 4.71 -6.65 16.88
N LEU A 179 4.32 -7.80 17.45
CA LEU A 179 3.76 -8.92 16.69
C LEU A 179 2.58 -8.52 15.80
N LEU A 180 1.59 -7.77 16.33
CA LEU A 180 0.42 -7.36 15.52
C LEU A 180 0.80 -6.40 14.40
N ALA A 181 1.78 -5.50 14.63
CA ALA A 181 2.27 -4.59 13.59
C ALA A 181 2.98 -5.36 12.47
N LEU A 182 3.78 -6.38 12.79
CA LEU A 182 4.40 -7.25 11.79
C LEU A 182 3.37 -8.13 11.06
N GLU A 183 2.34 -8.64 11.75
CA GLU A 183 1.24 -9.35 11.07
C GLU A 183 0.43 -8.40 10.16
N ALA A 184 0.27 -7.13 10.52
CA ALA A 184 -0.37 -6.14 9.65
C ALA A 184 0.45 -5.94 8.36
N VAL A 185 1.77 -5.79 8.49
CA VAL A 185 2.70 -5.77 7.34
C VAL A 185 2.56 -7.03 6.50
N ARG A 186 2.51 -8.21 7.14
CA ARG A 186 2.38 -9.49 6.42
C ARG A 186 1.10 -9.54 5.58
N LEU A 187 0.01 -8.96 6.07
CA LEU A 187 -1.28 -8.95 5.39
C LEU A 187 -1.44 -7.82 4.37
N ALA A 188 -0.55 -6.83 4.37
CA ALA A 188 -0.57 -5.69 3.45
C ALA A 188 -0.64 -6.12 1.97
N PRO A 189 -1.29 -5.35 1.10
CA PRO A 189 -1.32 -5.62 -0.33
C PRO A 189 0.04 -5.35 -1.00
N SER A 190 0.29 -5.98 -2.14
CA SER A 190 1.44 -5.68 -3.00
C SER A 190 1.16 -6.00 -4.46
N ALA A 191 1.92 -5.40 -5.38
CA ALA A 191 1.82 -5.64 -6.80
C ALA A 191 1.95 -7.13 -7.12
N VAL A 192 0.88 -7.70 -7.72
CA VAL A 192 0.74 -9.15 -8.01
C VAL A 192 1.15 -10.07 -6.86
N ASN A 193 0.92 -9.62 -5.62
CA ASN A 193 1.22 -10.32 -4.38
C ASN A 193 2.71 -10.68 -4.17
N LYS A 194 3.64 -9.84 -4.66
CA LYS A 194 5.09 -10.07 -4.55
C LYS A 194 5.63 -10.01 -3.13
N GLN A 195 5.02 -9.20 -2.26
CA GLN A 195 5.45 -9.02 -0.86
C GLN A 195 6.96 -8.72 -0.77
N PRO A 196 7.42 -7.61 -1.39
CA PRO A 196 8.85 -7.35 -1.58
C PRO A 196 9.57 -6.90 -0.31
N TRP A 197 8.87 -6.70 0.80
CA TRP A 197 9.48 -6.26 2.05
C TRP A 197 10.29 -7.37 2.74
N ARG A 198 11.41 -6.98 3.34
CA ARG A 198 12.14 -7.73 4.35
C ARG A 198 12.33 -6.80 5.53
N VAL A 199 11.98 -7.24 6.74
CA VAL A 199 12.04 -6.40 7.93
C VAL A 199 12.98 -7.02 8.95
N VAL A 200 13.97 -6.27 9.41
CA VAL A 200 14.90 -6.70 10.45
C VAL A 200 14.61 -5.97 11.74
N VAL A 201 14.42 -6.73 12.82
CA VAL A 201 14.26 -6.21 14.17
C VAL A 201 15.61 -6.30 14.89
N THR A 202 16.08 -5.18 15.42
CA THR A 202 17.29 -5.08 16.25
C THR A 202 16.93 -4.51 17.61
N GLU A 203 17.90 -4.42 18.52
CA GLU A 203 17.73 -3.69 19.78
C GLU A 203 17.41 -2.20 19.58
N SER A 204 17.79 -1.62 18.44
CA SER A 204 17.60 -0.19 18.15
C SER A 204 16.26 0.13 17.49
N GLY A 205 15.59 -0.86 16.88
CA GLY A 205 14.35 -0.63 16.16
C GLY A 205 14.08 -1.66 15.07
N VAL A 206 13.21 -1.25 14.14
CA VAL A 206 12.67 -2.06 13.04
C VAL A 206 13.08 -1.43 11.72
N HIS A 207 13.75 -2.20 10.86
CA HIS A 207 14.39 -1.73 9.63
C HIS A 207 13.77 -2.39 8.40
N PHE A 208 13.28 -1.59 7.47
CA PHE A 208 12.63 -2.03 6.25
C PHE A 208 13.61 -2.06 5.08
N TYR A 209 13.56 -3.16 4.34
CA TYR A 209 14.34 -3.39 3.13
C TYR A 209 13.42 -3.83 2.01
N GLU A 210 13.71 -3.38 0.81
CA GLU A 210 13.11 -3.86 -0.42
C GLU A 210 13.94 -5.04 -0.96
N LYS A 211 13.27 -6.12 -1.35
CA LYS A 211 13.83 -7.22 -2.14
C LYS A 211 13.32 -7.11 -3.57
N LYS A 212 14.18 -6.67 -4.48
CA LYS A 212 13.83 -6.34 -5.86
C LYS A 212 13.57 -7.56 -6.74
N ASP A 213 12.43 -7.53 -7.42
CA ASP A 213 12.10 -8.36 -8.57
C ASP A 213 12.33 -7.58 -9.87
N ARG A 214 12.55 -8.30 -10.98
CA ARG A 214 12.64 -7.68 -12.30
C ARG A 214 11.26 -7.24 -12.79
N GLY A 215 11.20 -6.07 -13.41
CA GLY A 215 10.01 -5.56 -14.12
C GLY A 215 9.07 -4.68 -13.28
N TYR A 216 9.49 -4.26 -12.09
CA TYR A 216 8.72 -3.36 -11.22
C TYR A 216 9.28 -1.93 -11.19
N ASP A 217 10.57 -1.78 -11.46
CA ASP A 217 11.20 -0.51 -11.78
C ASP A 217 11.19 -0.30 -13.30
N ASN A 218 10.59 0.81 -13.74
CA ASN A 218 10.51 1.21 -15.14
C ASN A 218 11.40 2.43 -15.49
N GLY A 219 12.27 2.85 -14.57
CA GLY A 219 13.14 4.03 -14.68
C GLY A 219 12.45 5.37 -14.39
N THR A 220 11.13 5.38 -14.20
CA THR A 220 10.36 6.57 -13.78
C THR A 220 9.94 6.47 -12.32
N TYR A 221 9.53 5.28 -11.89
CA TYR A 221 9.18 4.95 -10.50
C TYR A 221 9.41 3.45 -10.26
N ASP A 222 9.60 3.08 -9.00
CA ASP A 222 9.69 1.68 -8.56
C ASP A 222 8.41 1.24 -7.84
N LEU A 223 7.66 0.33 -8.46
CA LEU A 223 6.41 -0.17 -7.90
C LEU A 223 6.62 -0.99 -6.62
N GLN A 224 7.80 -1.61 -6.42
CA GLN A 224 8.07 -2.33 -5.18
C GLN A 224 8.40 -1.37 -4.02
N LYS A 225 8.93 -0.17 -4.30
CA LYS A 225 9.01 0.91 -3.31
C LYS A 225 7.65 1.45 -2.91
N VAL A 226 6.70 1.51 -3.84
CA VAL A 226 5.28 1.77 -3.51
C VAL A 226 4.75 0.70 -2.56
N ASP A 227 4.99 -0.59 -2.84
CA ASP A 227 4.59 -1.69 -1.96
C ASP A 227 5.24 -1.59 -0.56
N LEU A 228 6.46 -1.08 -0.45
CA LEU A 228 7.13 -0.82 0.83
C LEU A 228 6.47 0.33 1.60
N GLY A 229 6.01 1.38 0.91
CA GLY A 229 5.22 2.45 1.52
C GLY A 229 3.94 1.93 2.15
N ILE A 230 3.23 1.06 1.42
CA ILE A 230 2.04 0.35 1.92
C ILE A 230 2.40 -0.43 3.19
N ALA A 231 3.43 -1.28 3.15
CA ALA A 231 3.88 -2.06 4.31
C ALA A 231 4.21 -1.18 5.52
N MET A 232 4.92 -0.06 5.31
CA MET A 232 5.28 0.88 6.38
C MET A 232 4.04 1.53 7.02
N TYR A 233 3.03 1.90 6.24
CA TYR A 233 1.77 2.42 6.79
C TYR A 233 1.08 1.41 7.71
N HIS A 234 0.99 0.15 7.27
CA HIS A 234 0.39 -0.92 8.09
C HIS A 234 1.14 -1.12 9.41
N PHE A 235 2.47 -1.09 9.36
CA PHE A 235 3.30 -1.21 10.56
C PHE A 235 3.08 -0.04 11.52
N GLU A 236 3.29 1.18 11.05
CA GLU A 236 3.25 2.38 11.87
C GLU A 236 1.86 2.62 12.46
N ASN A 237 0.81 2.47 11.64
CA ASN A 237 -0.55 2.66 12.10
C ASN A 237 -0.95 1.62 13.17
N GLN A 238 -0.55 0.36 13.00
CA GLN A 238 -0.81 -0.67 14.01
C GLN A 238 -0.01 -0.42 15.29
N CYS A 239 1.24 0.04 15.20
CA CYS A 239 2.01 0.47 16.38
C CYS A 239 1.30 1.61 17.12
N ARG A 240 0.81 2.61 16.39
CA ARG A 240 0.07 3.76 16.97
C ARG A 240 -1.22 3.33 17.66
N GLU A 241 -1.99 2.42 17.07
CA GLU A 241 -3.21 1.85 17.66
C GLU A 241 -2.93 1.11 18.98
N GLU A 242 -1.75 0.50 19.10
CA GLU A 242 -1.29 -0.15 20.34
C GLU A 242 -0.58 0.82 21.30
N GLY A 243 -0.64 2.13 21.05
CA GLY A 243 -0.05 3.16 21.89
C GLY A 243 1.49 3.21 21.87
N LYS A 244 2.13 2.58 20.87
CA LYS A 244 3.59 2.61 20.72
C LYS A 244 4.04 3.88 20.03
N GLN A 245 5.11 4.47 20.55
CA GLN A 245 5.75 5.64 19.96
C GLN A 245 7.07 5.20 19.35
N LEU A 246 7.08 5.02 18.03
CA LEU A 246 8.29 4.74 17.28
C LEU A 246 8.71 6.00 16.53
N THR A 247 10.01 6.23 16.43
CA THR A 247 10.54 7.38 15.69
C THR A 247 10.99 6.94 14.30
N PHE A 248 10.33 7.43 13.25
CA PHE A 248 10.80 7.27 11.89
C PHE A 248 12.16 7.93 11.68
N LYS A 249 13.09 7.24 11.02
CA LYS A 249 14.41 7.77 10.66
C LYS A 249 14.97 7.10 9.41
N LEU A 250 15.59 7.90 8.54
CA LEU A 250 16.50 7.42 7.51
C LEU A 250 17.89 7.22 8.13
N SER A 251 18.10 6.03 8.67
CA SER A 251 19.33 5.65 9.36
C SER A 251 19.57 4.17 9.12
N ASP A 252 20.30 3.89 8.05
CA ASP A 252 20.75 2.55 7.71
C ASP A 252 21.63 2.01 8.86
N PRO A 253 21.26 0.87 9.49
CA PRO A 253 22.05 0.27 10.55
C PRO A 253 23.35 -0.41 10.06
N GLY A 254 23.61 -0.42 8.74
CA GLY A 254 24.78 -1.07 8.16
C GLY A 254 24.70 -2.59 8.17
N ILE A 255 23.49 -3.16 8.19
CA ILE A 255 23.27 -4.60 8.09
C ILE A 255 23.69 -5.07 6.70
N ALA A 256 24.44 -6.17 6.62
CA ALA A 256 24.84 -6.73 5.34
C ALA A 256 23.60 -7.17 4.53
N ILE A 257 23.45 -6.61 3.34
CA ILE A 257 22.30 -6.87 2.46
C ILE A 257 22.67 -7.81 1.29
N PRO A 258 21.83 -8.81 0.96
CA PRO A 258 22.02 -9.63 -0.24
C PRO A 258 21.92 -8.81 -1.54
N GLU A 259 22.35 -9.41 -2.66
CA GLU A 259 22.09 -8.81 -3.99
C GLU A 259 20.59 -8.51 -4.17
N LYS A 260 20.30 -7.41 -4.89
CA LYS A 260 18.94 -6.92 -5.16
C LYS A 260 18.13 -6.60 -3.90
N THR A 261 18.82 -6.29 -2.80
CA THR A 261 18.19 -5.74 -1.60
C THR A 261 18.57 -4.26 -1.49
N GLU A 262 17.63 -3.42 -1.05
CA GLU A 262 17.86 -2.00 -0.80
C GLU A 262 17.28 -1.61 0.56
N TYR A 263 18.00 -0.80 1.34
CA TYR A 263 17.49 -0.22 2.58
C TYR A 263 16.46 0.87 2.27
N ILE A 264 15.36 0.91 3.02
CA ILE A 264 14.26 1.87 2.80
C ILE A 264 14.11 2.82 3.99
N ALA A 265 13.92 2.29 5.20
CA ALA A 265 13.62 3.10 6.37
C ALA A 265 13.85 2.35 7.69
N SER A 266 13.95 3.11 8.79
CA SER A 266 13.99 2.59 10.15
C SER A 266 12.91 3.24 11.01
N TYR A 267 12.29 2.46 11.89
CA TYR A 267 11.49 2.93 13.02
C TYR A 267 12.22 2.57 14.31
N LEU A 268 12.69 3.57 15.04
CA LEU A 268 13.48 3.38 16.26
C LEU A 268 12.56 3.28 17.48
N PHE A 269 12.94 2.42 18.43
CA PHE A 269 12.29 2.29 19.74
C PHE A 269 12.54 3.51 20.63
#